data_AF-A0A365TV64-F1
#
_entry.id   AF-A0A365TV64-F1
#
_cell.length_a   1.000
_cell.length_b   1.000
_cell.length_c   1.000
_cell.angle_alpha   90.00
_cell.angle_beta   90.00
_cell.angle_gamma   90.00
#
_symmetry.space_group_name_H-M   'P 1'
#
loop_
_entity.id
_entity.type
_entity.pdbx_description
1 polymer ?
#
loop_
_entity_poly.entity_id
_entity_poly.type
_entity_poly.pdbx_seq_one_letter_code
_entity_poly.pdbx_strand_id
1 'polypeptide(L)'
;MTSTIPAEWPVDFQPVLETRLKTASKPMRWRILRTVRMYCTWSRDEFPGRPVVFDLDGWKAFRRFLGTSLTVDVTRQYMRVLYDLGTSGPDKDLRDWLYENEIDKRSVSDIIAARWWPTDMRHLAKDLHVSERRRFLKEVDGYLRCIDRLGALPAAPLPHLYLTEMIAERTRYQRLSRLCVGMEMLTHGHPHLVVLRRAQTDLYSRVWPPSPSQPSSQKRVIAEVEALLNDLTSRYPATEWSASTVGNHRKSLILHHDLLASKGRAISFDKSALDIFADHALNRLEHWEQTNGEKGWCRRSVATYCAQLGPFIQDIEERRKWSRFTNRFWALADKNGDPKAKERALCERPMSLEDYFRRAHQLIDRANNTTNVQVRRGLLTVAGVLGILLVFPLRRGDLCRLIIGDQLSRNAKSWMLDLGWTKKSGTRVEPLVLPEEVSPFLDACLLQGTEPRSLWRVYRERSGAPFLESPKRAGEAYSLDALSTLVARHSGHGPHVLRTIWADTLVARGADREVIAAMLQHKNPLSQEAYEFLARKIRLREAARALRDLADQATAA
;
A
#
# COMPACT_ATOMS: atom_id res chain seq x y z
N MET A 1 57.04 -27.91 -0.03
CA MET A 1 55.77 -28.27 -0.69
C MET A 1 55.79 -27.72 -2.10
N THR A 2 55.48 -28.56 -3.09
CA THR A 2 55.37 -28.15 -4.50
C THR A 2 54.27 -27.11 -4.65
N SER A 3 54.41 -26.17 -5.59
CA SER A 3 53.39 -25.17 -5.94
C SER A 3 52.31 -25.73 -6.87
N THR A 4 52.22 -27.05 -6.99
CA THR A 4 51.32 -27.76 -7.91
C THR A 4 49.92 -27.86 -7.34
N ILE A 5 48.93 -27.61 -8.18
CA ILE A 5 47.51 -27.87 -7.91
C ILE A 5 47.35 -29.38 -7.64
N PRO A 6 46.59 -29.81 -6.62
CA PRO A 6 46.32 -31.23 -6.40
C PRO A 6 45.66 -31.86 -7.63
N ALA A 7 46.15 -33.02 -8.06
CA ALA A 7 45.64 -33.72 -9.24
C ALA A 7 44.16 -34.10 -9.08
N GLU A 8 43.72 -34.26 -7.84
CA GLU A 8 42.35 -34.62 -7.48
C GLU A 8 41.39 -33.42 -7.48
N TRP A 9 41.87 -32.18 -7.59
CA TRP A 9 40.98 -31.02 -7.61
C TRP A 9 40.07 -31.03 -8.85
N PRO A 10 38.75 -30.75 -8.71
CA PRO A 10 37.80 -30.86 -9.82
C PRO A 10 38.28 -30.12 -11.06
N VAL A 11 38.28 -30.81 -12.21
CA VAL A 11 38.81 -30.32 -13.49
C VAL A 11 38.17 -28.99 -13.86
N ASP A 12 36.85 -28.86 -13.71
CA ASP A 12 36.11 -27.64 -14.09
C ASP A 12 36.45 -26.43 -13.20
N PHE A 13 37.06 -26.65 -12.03
CA PHE A 13 37.54 -25.58 -11.14
C PHE A 13 39.04 -25.28 -11.29
N GLN A 14 39.79 -26.05 -12.08
CA GLN A 14 41.23 -25.80 -12.29
C GLN A 14 41.50 -24.42 -12.91
N PRO A 15 40.79 -23.96 -13.97
CA PRO A 15 41.06 -22.64 -14.56
C PRO A 15 40.85 -21.48 -13.57
N VAL A 16 39.86 -21.62 -12.68
CA VAL A 16 39.54 -20.64 -11.64
C VAL A 16 40.66 -20.60 -10.59
N LEU A 17 41.10 -21.78 -10.12
CA LEU A 17 42.18 -21.90 -9.17
C LEU A 17 43.50 -21.35 -9.74
N GLU A 18 43.84 -21.67 -10.99
CA GLU A 18 45.01 -21.14 -11.67
C GLU A 18 44.97 -19.61 -11.78
N THR A 19 43.84 -19.04 -12.20
CA THR A 19 43.66 -17.58 -12.29
C THR A 19 43.87 -16.92 -10.93
N ARG A 20 43.29 -17.50 -9.87
CA ARG A 20 43.49 -17.00 -8.51
C ARG A 20 44.94 -17.10 -8.06
N LEU A 21 45.61 -18.22 -8.31
CA LEU A 21 47.03 -18.39 -7.99
C LEU A 21 47.90 -17.38 -8.74
N LYS A 22 47.65 -17.13 -10.03
CA LYS A 22 48.39 -16.14 -10.83
C LYS A 22 48.32 -14.74 -10.21
N THR A 23 47.12 -14.30 -9.81
CA THR A 23 46.88 -12.97 -9.22
C THR A 23 47.26 -12.83 -7.73
N ALA A 24 47.42 -13.94 -7.01
CA ALA A 24 47.65 -13.92 -5.57
C ALA A 24 49.13 -13.62 -5.21
N SER A 25 49.34 -12.92 -4.09
CA SER A 25 50.67 -12.76 -3.49
C SER A 25 51.23 -14.10 -3.03
N LYS A 26 52.56 -14.21 -2.88
CA LYS A 26 53.22 -15.46 -2.46
C LYS A 26 52.63 -16.08 -1.18
N PRO A 27 52.37 -15.33 -0.08
CA PRO A 27 51.73 -15.88 1.11
C PRO A 27 50.30 -16.37 0.85
N MET A 28 49.55 -15.64 0.02
CA MET A 28 48.18 -16.00 -0.32
C MET A 28 48.11 -17.26 -1.20
N ARG A 29 49.01 -17.42 -2.19
CA ARG A 29 49.14 -18.65 -2.99
C ARG A 29 49.31 -19.88 -2.11
N TRP A 30 50.18 -19.76 -1.10
CA TRP A 30 50.42 -20.83 -0.14
C TRP A 30 49.18 -21.19 0.67
N ARG A 31 48.45 -20.17 1.15
CA ARG A 31 47.18 -20.38 1.85
C ARG A 31 46.15 -21.05 0.95
N ILE A 32 46.00 -20.59 -0.29
CA ILE A 32 45.08 -21.17 -1.27
C ILE A 32 45.37 -22.66 -1.48
N LEU A 33 46.62 -23.00 -1.83
CA LEU A 33 47.02 -24.40 -2.07
C LEU A 33 46.84 -25.27 -0.82
N ARG A 34 47.13 -24.74 0.38
CA ARG A 34 46.92 -25.46 1.64
C ARG A 34 45.44 -25.75 1.87
N THR A 35 44.55 -24.76 1.68
CA THR A 35 43.10 -24.95 1.81
C THR A 35 42.59 -26.02 0.84
N VAL A 36 42.99 -25.92 -0.43
CA VAL A 36 42.57 -26.84 -1.50
C VAL A 36 43.02 -28.27 -1.19
N ARG A 37 44.28 -28.47 -0.77
CA ARG A 37 44.77 -29.79 -0.35
C ARG A 37 44.00 -30.35 0.84
N MET A 38 43.73 -29.51 1.83
CA MET A 38 42.96 -29.91 3.01
C MET A 38 41.55 -30.34 2.62
N TYR A 39 40.91 -29.64 1.68
CA TYR A 39 39.62 -30.03 1.12
C TYR A 39 39.69 -31.38 0.39
N CYS A 40 40.68 -31.57 -0.51
CA CYS A 40 40.84 -32.83 -1.23
C CYS A 40 41.08 -34.02 -0.29
N THR A 41 41.94 -33.86 0.72
CA THR A 41 42.19 -34.91 1.71
C THR A 41 40.91 -35.24 2.47
N TRP A 42 40.24 -34.24 3.05
CA TRP A 42 38.97 -34.45 3.75
C TRP A 42 37.92 -35.13 2.87
N SER A 43 37.75 -34.68 1.62
CA SER A 43 36.75 -35.24 0.71
C SER A 43 37.01 -36.72 0.40
N ARG A 44 38.28 -37.15 0.32
CA ARG A 44 38.62 -38.57 0.13
C ARG A 44 38.31 -39.40 1.37
N ASP A 45 38.62 -38.85 2.53
CA ASP A 45 38.45 -39.54 3.81
C ASP A 45 36.96 -39.70 4.15
N GLU A 46 36.16 -38.64 3.93
CA GLU A 46 34.72 -38.63 4.19
C GLU A 46 33.93 -39.45 3.15
N PHE A 47 34.38 -39.44 1.89
CA PHE A 47 33.68 -40.10 0.78
C PHE A 47 34.62 -41.05 0.01
N PRO A 48 35.05 -42.17 0.64
CA PRO A 48 35.99 -43.09 0.03
C PRO A 48 35.45 -43.66 -1.29
N GLY A 49 36.31 -43.67 -2.31
CA GLY A 49 35.98 -44.15 -3.65
C GLY A 49 35.20 -43.16 -4.53
N ARG A 50 34.82 -41.98 -4.01
CA ARG A 50 34.23 -40.91 -4.83
C ARG A 50 35.31 -39.94 -5.33
N PRO A 51 35.20 -39.42 -6.56
CA PRO A 51 36.04 -38.31 -6.98
C PRO A 51 35.79 -37.11 -6.07
N VAL A 52 36.81 -36.29 -5.83
CA VAL A 52 36.63 -35.02 -5.10
C VAL A 52 35.69 -34.15 -5.93
N VAL A 53 34.59 -33.72 -5.33
CA VAL A 53 33.63 -32.77 -5.92
C VAL A 53 33.65 -31.50 -5.09
N PHE A 54 33.59 -30.34 -5.74
CA PHE A 54 33.49 -29.05 -5.07
C PHE A 54 32.15 -28.40 -5.41
N ASP A 55 31.11 -28.90 -4.76
CA ASP A 55 29.71 -28.49 -4.88
C ASP A 55 29.17 -27.89 -3.57
N LEU A 56 27.87 -27.57 -3.55
CA LEU A 56 27.20 -27.00 -2.37
C LEU A 56 27.26 -27.92 -1.15
N ASP A 57 27.00 -29.21 -1.33
CA ASP A 57 26.92 -30.17 -0.23
C ASP A 57 28.31 -30.45 0.36
N GLY A 58 29.31 -30.63 -0.50
CA GLY A 58 30.71 -30.74 -0.11
C GLY A 58 31.20 -29.49 0.60
N TRP A 59 30.81 -28.29 0.15
CA TRP A 59 31.15 -27.03 0.83
C TRP A 59 30.53 -26.96 2.24
N LYS A 60 29.23 -27.29 2.39
CA LYS A 60 28.52 -27.29 3.68
C LYS A 60 29.10 -28.34 4.64
N ALA A 61 29.41 -29.54 4.15
CA ALA A 61 29.99 -30.61 4.93
C ALA A 61 31.42 -30.27 5.39
N PHE A 62 32.26 -29.73 4.50
CA PHE A 62 33.61 -29.30 4.87
C PHE A 62 33.62 -28.18 5.91
N ARG A 63 32.69 -27.21 5.78
CA ARG A 63 32.56 -26.15 6.78
C ARG A 63 32.24 -26.71 8.17
N ARG A 64 31.35 -27.71 8.25
CA ARG A 64 31.02 -28.39 9.51
C ARG A 64 32.24 -29.10 10.07
N PHE A 65 32.96 -29.85 9.23
CA PHE A 65 34.22 -30.50 9.60
C PHE A 65 35.24 -29.50 10.19
N LEU A 66 35.53 -28.40 9.49
CA LEU A 66 36.45 -27.39 10.00
C LEU A 66 35.96 -26.76 11.30
N GLY A 67 34.65 -26.52 11.43
CA GLY A 67 34.05 -26.00 12.67
C GLY A 67 34.21 -26.94 13.87
N THR A 68 34.32 -28.25 13.65
CA THR A 68 34.61 -29.22 14.72
C THR A 68 36.09 -29.31 15.07
N SER A 69 36.99 -28.97 14.15
CA SER A 69 38.43 -29.20 14.31
C SER A 69 39.26 -27.93 14.52
N LEU A 70 38.72 -26.75 14.20
CA LEU A 70 39.45 -25.48 14.18
C LEU A 70 38.64 -24.37 14.86
N THR A 71 39.33 -23.31 15.29
CA THR A 71 38.65 -22.12 15.81
C THR A 71 37.82 -21.43 14.73
N VAL A 72 36.83 -20.64 15.15
CA VAL A 72 35.92 -19.92 14.25
C VAL A 72 36.68 -19.02 13.27
N ASP A 73 37.71 -18.31 13.73
CA ASP A 73 38.48 -17.40 12.88
C ASP A 73 39.35 -18.13 11.86
N VAL A 74 39.97 -19.25 12.26
CA VAL A 74 40.77 -20.08 11.36
C VAL A 74 39.85 -20.73 10.32
N THR A 75 38.71 -21.27 10.73
CA THR A 75 37.67 -21.78 9.83
C THR A 75 37.24 -20.72 8.83
N ARG A 76 36.96 -19.49 9.28
CA ARG A 76 36.57 -18.37 8.40
C ARG A 76 37.66 -18.04 7.38
N GLN A 77 38.94 -18.14 7.74
CA GLN A 77 40.04 -17.91 6.80
C GLN A 77 40.10 -18.98 5.70
N TYR A 78 39.93 -20.26 6.04
CA TYR A 78 39.88 -21.34 5.06
C TYR A 78 38.62 -21.24 4.17
N MET A 79 37.45 -21.03 4.77
CA MET A 79 36.21 -20.89 4.03
C MET A 79 36.20 -19.66 3.11
N ARG A 80 36.95 -18.59 3.43
CA ARG A 80 37.11 -17.44 2.53
C ARG A 80 37.81 -17.81 1.22
N VAL A 81 38.83 -18.67 1.28
CA VAL A 81 39.49 -19.15 0.05
C VAL A 81 38.49 -19.94 -0.80
N LEU A 82 37.73 -20.84 -0.19
CA LEU A 82 36.73 -21.64 -0.89
C LEU A 82 35.56 -20.79 -1.40
N TYR A 83 35.17 -19.73 -0.69
CA TYR A 83 34.16 -18.76 -1.15
C TYR A 83 34.60 -18.10 -2.47
N ASP A 84 35.84 -17.62 -2.54
CA ASP A 84 36.36 -16.96 -3.74
C ASP A 84 36.44 -17.91 -4.94
N LEU A 85 36.75 -19.18 -4.70
CA LEU A 85 36.75 -20.24 -5.73
C LEU A 85 35.33 -20.61 -6.15
N GLY A 86 34.42 -20.85 -5.20
CA GLY A 86 33.03 -21.24 -5.45
C GLY A 86 32.25 -20.16 -6.20
N THR A 87 32.41 -18.88 -5.83
CA THR A 87 31.73 -17.77 -6.51
C THR A 87 32.24 -17.48 -7.93
N SER A 88 33.48 -17.91 -8.23
CA SER A 88 34.08 -17.77 -9.57
C SER A 88 33.97 -19.06 -10.39
N GLY A 89 33.41 -20.11 -9.80
CA GLY A 89 33.32 -21.46 -10.34
C GLY A 89 32.25 -21.66 -11.42
N PRO A 90 32.26 -22.83 -12.06
CA PRO A 90 31.22 -23.27 -13.00
C PRO A 90 29.91 -23.68 -12.29
N ASP A 91 29.98 -24.18 -11.04
CA ASP A 91 28.81 -24.61 -10.26
C ASP A 91 27.94 -23.39 -9.86
N LYS A 92 26.80 -23.25 -10.54
CA LYS A 92 25.86 -22.15 -10.34
C LYS A 92 25.11 -22.25 -9.01
N ASP A 93 24.83 -23.45 -8.51
CA ASP A 93 24.12 -23.65 -7.25
C ASP A 93 25.00 -23.28 -6.06
N LEU A 94 26.25 -23.75 -6.05
CA LEU A 94 27.25 -23.35 -5.05
C LEU A 94 27.47 -21.84 -5.10
N ARG A 95 27.73 -21.27 -6.28
CA ARG A 95 27.90 -19.81 -6.46
C ARG A 95 26.72 -19.05 -5.88
N ASP A 96 25.51 -19.48 -6.22
CA ASP A 96 24.33 -18.70 -5.90
C ASP A 96 23.99 -18.74 -4.42
N TRP A 97 24.14 -19.91 -3.81
CA TRP A 97 24.01 -20.10 -2.39
C TRP A 97 25.04 -19.28 -1.60
N LEU A 98 26.29 -19.22 -2.07
CA LEU A 98 27.36 -18.44 -1.42
C LEU A 98 27.05 -16.93 -1.42
N TYR A 99 26.61 -16.35 -2.54
CA TYR A 99 26.26 -14.92 -2.55
C TYR A 99 25.06 -14.56 -1.64
N GLU A 100 24.16 -15.51 -1.43
CA GLU A 100 23.01 -15.31 -0.56
C GLU A 100 23.34 -15.50 0.92
N ASN A 101 24.08 -16.55 1.27
CA ASN A 101 24.27 -17.00 2.65
C ASN A 101 25.59 -16.52 3.28
N GLU A 102 26.57 -16.10 2.48
CA GLU A 102 27.81 -15.50 2.97
C GLU A 102 27.80 -13.98 2.77
N ILE A 103 28.77 -13.32 3.41
CA ILE A 103 28.96 -11.88 3.26
C ILE A 103 29.40 -11.58 1.82
N ASP A 104 28.47 -11.11 1.00
CA ASP A 104 28.78 -10.59 -0.34
C ASP A 104 29.61 -9.31 -0.22
N LYS A 105 30.88 -9.41 -0.61
CA LYS A 105 31.87 -8.32 -0.56
C LYS A 105 31.94 -7.50 -1.85
N ARG A 106 31.21 -7.89 -2.88
CA ARG A 106 31.19 -7.15 -4.15
C ARG A 106 30.73 -5.71 -3.93
N SER A 107 31.44 -4.77 -4.54
CA SER A 107 30.99 -3.40 -4.67
C SER A 107 29.74 -3.34 -5.56
N VAL A 108 29.05 -2.20 -5.59
CA VAL A 108 27.94 -1.99 -6.53
C VAL A 108 28.40 -2.16 -7.97
N SER A 109 29.59 -1.65 -8.31
CA SER A 109 30.18 -1.80 -9.63
C SER A 109 30.45 -3.26 -9.98
N ASP A 110 30.96 -4.05 -9.02
CA ASP A 110 31.22 -5.48 -9.24
C ASP A 110 29.92 -6.29 -9.40
N ILE A 111 28.85 -5.92 -8.68
CA ILE A 111 27.54 -6.55 -8.84
C ILE A 111 27.04 -6.33 -10.27
N ILE A 112 27.02 -5.07 -10.72
CA ILE A 112 26.52 -4.70 -12.05
C ILE A 112 27.41 -5.28 -13.17
N ALA A 113 28.72 -5.36 -12.94
CA ALA A 113 29.66 -5.93 -13.91
C ALA A 113 29.59 -7.47 -14.03
N ALA A 114 28.81 -8.14 -13.17
CA ALA A 114 28.71 -9.60 -13.23
C ALA A 114 28.11 -10.08 -14.55
N ARG A 115 28.62 -11.21 -15.07
CA ARG A 115 28.36 -11.68 -16.45
C ARG A 115 26.88 -11.89 -16.80
N TRP A 116 26.04 -12.21 -15.81
CA TRP A 116 24.60 -12.47 -15.98
C TRP A 116 23.73 -11.20 -16.05
N TRP A 117 24.32 -10.02 -15.85
CA TRP A 117 23.58 -8.77 -16.01
C TRP A 117 23.37 -8.40 -17.48
N PRO A 118 22.12 -8.21 -17.94
CA PRO A 118 21.83 -7.67 -19.27
C PRO A 118 22.44 -6.28 -19.46
N THR A 119 22.96 -6.00 -20.66
CA THR A 119 23.69 -4.76 -20.96
C THR A 119 22.86 -3.50 -20.69
N ASP A 120 21.60 -3.49 -21.10
CA ASP A 120 20.61 -2.44 -20.84
C ASP A 120 20.41 -2.19 -19.35
N MET A 121 20.18 -3.24 -18.55
CA MET A 121 20.06 -3.13 -17.10
C MET A 121 21.34 -2.59 -16.45
N ARG A 122 22.53 -2.93 -16.98
CA ARG A 122 23.80 -2.40 -16.45
C ARG A 122 23.90 -0.89 -16.60
N HIS A 123 23.49 -0.35 -17.74
CA HIS A 123 23.51 1.09 -17.98
C HIS A 123 22.58 1.81 -17.01
N LEU A 124 21.33 1.37 -16.91
CA LEU A 124 20.33 1.99 -16.02
C LEU A 124 20.73 1.85 -14.54
N ALA A 125 21.33 0.72 -14.16
CA ALA A 125 21.78 0.49 -12.80
C ALA A 125 22.93 1.42 -12.38
N LYS A 126 23.76 1.91 -13.33
CA LYS A 126 24.84 2.87 -13.05
C LYS A 126 24.30 4.22 -12.59
N ASP A 127 23.20 4.66 -13.20
CA ASP A 127 22.57 5.97 -13.00
C ASP A 127 21.51 5.95 -11.89
N LEU A 128 21.33 4.81 -11.21
CA LEU A 128 20.33 4.67 -10.16
C LEU A 128 20.72 5.48 -8.91
N HIS A 129 20.01 6.58 -8.66
CA HIS A 129 20.20 7.47 -7.51
C HIS A 129 19.14 7.27 -6.42
N VAL A 130 19.17 6.11 -5.76
CA VAL A 130 18.25 5.78 -4.66
C VAL A 130 18.99 5.52 -3.35
N SER A 131 18.36 5.86 -2.23
CA SER A 131 18.83 5.42 -0.92
C SER A 131 18.84 3.89 -0.88
N GLU A 132 19.85 3.30 -0.27
CA GLU A 132 20.02 1.83 -0.24
C GLU A 132 20.19 1.15 -1.61
N ARG A 133 20.65 1.86 -2.65
CA ARG A 133 20.94 1.32 -4.00
C ARG A 133 21.49 -0.11 -4.01
N ARG A 134 22.51 -0.38 -3.18
CA ARG A 134 23.14 -1.71 -3.08
C ARG A 134 22.15 -2.82 -2.72
N ARG A 135 21.15 -2.55 -1.86
CA ARG A 135 20.15 -3.55 -1.45
C ARG A 135 19.21 -3.90 -2.61
N PHE A 136 18.71 -2.91 -3.34
CA PHE A 136 17.88 -3.15 -4.53
C PHE A 136 18.65 -3.95 -5.58
N LEU A 137 19.87 -3.51 -5.91
CA LEU A 137 20.71 -4.19 -6.88
C LEU A 137 21.11 -5.61 -6.44
N LYS A 138 21.27 -5.87 -5.14
CA LYS A 138 21.53 -7.22 -4.63
C LYS A 138 20.36 -8.17 -4.87
N GLU A 139 19.11 -7.71 -4.70
CA GLU A 139 17.96 -8.57 -4.97
C GLU A 139 17.75 -8.77 -6.48
N VAL A 140 17.96 -7.73 -7.30
CA VAL A 140 17.98 -7.87 -8.77
C VAL A 140 19.06 -8.84 -9.23
N ASP A 141 20.26 -8.75 -8.65
CA ASP A 141 21.35 -9.70 -8.90
C ASP A 141 20.95 -11.14 -8.54
N GLY A 142 20.28 -11.34 -7.40
CA GLY A 142 19.74 -12.66 -7.01
C GLY A 142 18.73 -13.21 -8.02
N TYR A 143 17.83 -12.35 -8.53
CA TYR A 143 16.91 -12.72 -9.60
C TYR A 143 17.63 -13.10 -10.90
N LEU A 144 18.59 -12.29 -11.36
CA LEU A 144 19.32 -12.56 -12.59
C LEU A 144 20.18 -13.83 -12.48
N ARG A 145 20.74 -14.11 -11.30
CA ARG A 145 21.41 -15.37 -11.01
C ARG A 145 20.46 -16.57 -11.08
N CYS A 146 19.24 -16.42 -10.56
CA CYS A 146 18.19 -17.43 -10.70
C CYS A 146 17.87 -17.72 -12.18
N ILE A 147 17.76 -16.68 -13.03
CA ILE A 147 17.56 -16.86 -14.48
C ILE A 147 18.77 -17.52 -15.13
N ASP A 148 19.99 -17.07 -14.85
CA ASP A 148 21.22 -17.69 -15.37
C ASP A 148 21.30 -19.18 -15.01
N ARG A 149 20.88 -19.55 -13.79
CA ARG A 149 20.89 -20.93 -13.34
C ARG A 149 19.79 -21.78 -13.97
N LEU A 150 18.56 -21.30 -14.03
CA LEU A 150 17.39 -22.09 -14.44
C LEU A 150 17.00 -21.91 -15.92
N GLY A 151 17.62 -20.95 -16.62
CA GLY A 151 17.28 -20.56 -17.99
C GLY A 151 16.03 -19.67 -18.09
N ALA A 152 15.08 -19.79 -17.16
CA ALA A 152 13.86 -18.98 -17.09
C ALA A 152 13.38 -18.81 -15.65
N LEU A 153 12.44 -17.88 -15.42
CA LEU A 153 11.81 -17.75 -14.11
C LEU A 153 10.75 -18.86 -13.94
N PRO A 154 10.85 -19.69 -12.89
CA PRO A 154 9.84 -20.71 -12.64
C PRO A 154 8.52 -20.09 -12.16
N ALA A 155 7.40 -20.81 -12.37
CA ALA A 155 6.06 -20.35 -11.98
C ALA A 155 5.92 -20.09 -10.47
N ALA A 156 6.64 -20.85 -9.64
CA ALA A 156 6.77 -20.64 -8.20
C ALA A 156 8.17 -20.11 -7.89
N PRO A 157 8.43 -18.79 -7.99
CA PRO A 157 9.80 -18.26 -7.96
C PRO A 157 10.46 -18.28 -6.58
N LEU A 158 9.67 -18.28 -5.48
CA LEU A 158 10.21 -18.08 -4.12
C LEU A 158 11.27 -19.11 -3.69
N PRO A 159 11.09 -20.43 -3.89
CA PRO A 159 12.09 -21.42 -3.49
C PRO A 159 13.40 -21.32 -4.29
N HIS A 160 13.35 -20.73 -5.49
CA HIS A 160 14.49 -20.63 -6.37
C HIS A 160 15.22 -19.28 -6.24
N LEU A 161 14.50 -18.22 -5.88
CA LEU A 161 15.08 -16.90 -5.58
C LEU A 161 15.82 -16.89 -4.24
N TYR A 162 15.36 -17.70 -3.30
CA TYR A 162 15.86 -17.69 -1.92
C TYR A 162 16.28 -19.10 -1.48
N LEU A 163 17.56 -19.41 -1.65
CA LEU A 163 18.19 -20.71 -1.40
C LEU A 163 18.51 -20.94 0.08
N THR A 164 18.36 -19.93 0.93
CA THR A 164 18.46 -20.12 2.37
C THR A 164 17.22 -20.85 2.88
N GLU A 165 17.45 -22.03 3.47
CA GLU A 165 16.41 -22.94 3.94
C GLU A 165 15.48 -22.32 5.01
N MET A 166 15.99 -21.39 5.84
CA MET A 166 15.24 -20.78 6.94
C MET A 166 15.17 -19.24 6.84
N ILE A 167 14.38 -18.72 5.90
CA ILE A 167 14.04 -17.28 5.86
C ILE A 167 12.60 -17.09 6.33
N ALA A 168 12.40 -16.27 7.37
CA ALA A 168 11.09 -15.86 7.84
C ALA A 168 10.27 -15.20 6.70
N GLU A 169 8.96 -15.45 6.66
CA GLU A 169 8.11 -14.94 5.57
C GLU A 169 8.16 -13.41 5.43
N ARG A 170 8.23 -12.69 6.54
CA ARG A 170 8.39 -11.23 6.55
C ARG A 170 9.66 -10.79 5.83
N THR A 171 10.76 -11.50 6.04
CA THR A 171 12.03 -11.22 5.37
C THR A 171 11.96 -11.58 3.89
N ARG A 172 11.33 -12.71 3.52
CA ARG A 172 11.07 -13.05 2.10
C ARG A 172 10.24 -11.97 1.41
N TYR A 173 9.18 -11.50 2.06
CA TYR A 173 8.36 -10.39 1.56
C TYR A 173 9.21 -9.14 1.33
N GLN A 174 9.97 -8.69 2.32
CA GLN A 174 10.80 -7.49 2.19
C GLN A 174 11.84 -7.58 1.06
N ARG A 175 12.50 -8.75 0.92
CA ARG A 175 13.44 -8.99 -0.18
C ARG A 175 12.74 -8.97 -1.53
N LEU A 176 11.57 -9.59 -1.63
CA LEU A 176 10.78 -9.62 -2.86
C LEU A 176 10.24 -8.23 -3.22
N SER A 177 9.81 -7.44 -2.24
CA SER A 177 9.41 -6.05 -2.46
C SER A 177 10.56 -5.23 -3.04
N ARG A 178 11.79 -5.37 -2.51
CA ARG A 178 12.97 -4.71 -3.07
C ARG A 178 13.29 -5.20 -4.48
N LEU A 179 13.17 -6.51 -4.74
CA LEU A 179 13.33 -7.04 -6.09
C LEU A 179 12.35 -6.40 -7.07
N CYS A 180 11.05 -6.38 -6.74
CA CYS A 180 10.02 -5.79 -7.59
C CYS A 180 10.29 -4.30 -7.88
N VAL A 181 10.61 -3.52 -6.85
CA VAL A 181 10.95 -2.09 -7.00
C VAL A 181 12.21 -1.91 -7.85
N GLY A 182 13.27 -2.69 -7.58
CA GLY A 182 14.50 -2.64 -8.36
C GLY A 182 14.29 -3.00 -9.83
N MET A 183 13.46 -4.01 -10.10
CA MET A 183 13.07 -4.41 -11.46
C MET A 183 12.24 -3.33 -12.15
N GLU A 184 11.30 -2.67 -11.47
CA GLU A 184 10.52 -1.55 -12.04
C GLU A 184 11.39 -0.34 -12.38
N MET A 185 12.42 -0.07 -11.58
CA MET A 185 13.38 1.01 -11.84
C MET A 185 14.28 0.74 -13.03
N LEU A 186 14.63 -0.53 -13.30
CA LEU A 186 15.57 -0.91 -14.35
C LEU A 186 14.89 -1.35 -15.64
N THR A 187 13.70 -1.96 -15.56
CA THR A 187 12.96 -2.49 -16.71
C THR A 187 11.46 -2.39 -16.45
N HIS A 188 10.91 -1.22 -16.75
CA HIS A 188 9.47 -0.99 -16.60
C HIS A 188 8.67 -1.97 -17.47
N GLY A 189 7.64 -2.60 -16.89
CA GLY A 189 6.76 -3.53 -17.61
C GLY A 189 7.35 -4.93 -17.91
N HIS A 190 8.49 -5.30 -17.31
CA HIS A 190 9.09 -6.64 -17.54
C HIS A 190 8.08 -7.78 -17.21
N PRO A 191 7.86 -8.78 -18.09
CA PRO A 191 6.83 -9.82 -17.91
C PRO A 191 6.90 -10.56 -16.56
N HIS A 192 8.11 -10.85 -16.09
CA HIS A 192 8.34 -11.50 -14.79
C HIS A 192 7.85 -10.68 -13.57
N LEU A 193 7.68 -9.36 -13.68
CA LEU A 193 7.12 -8.54 -12.59
C LEU A 193 5.72 -9.02 -12.19
N VAL A 194 4.91 -9.51 -13.13
CA VAL A 194 3.58 -10.05 -12.82
C VAL A 194 3.67 -11.26 -11.90
N VAL A 195 4.57 -12.20 -12.21
CA VAL A 195 4.81 -13.42 -11.42
C VAL A 195 5.37 -13.06 -10.03
N LEU A 196 6.36 -12.17 -9.98
CA LEU A 196 6.99 -11.72 -8.73
C LEU A 196 6.00 -10.98 -7.83
N ARG A 197 5.18 -10.08 -8.39
CA ARG A 197 4.14 -9.34 -7.64
C ARG A 197 3.02 -10.25 -7.15
N ARG A 198 2.68 -11.32 -7.88
CA ARG A 198 1.76 -12.37 -7.39
C ARG A 198 2.34 -13.08 -6.17
N ALA A 199 3.57 -13.57 -6.26
CA ALA A 199 4.25 -14.21 -5.13
C ALA A 199 4.42 -13.25 -3.93
N GLN A 200 4.63 -11.96 -4.18
CA GLN A 200 4.70 -10.92 -3.16
C GLN A 200 3.36 -10.74 -2.45
N THR A 201 2.25 -10.75 -3.21
CA THR A 201 0.89 -10.64 -2.68
C THR A 201 0.56 -11.84 -1.79
N ASP A 202 0.89 -13.04 -2.25
CA ASP A 202 0.67 -14.28 -1.48
C ASP A 202 1.44 -14.21 -0.16
N LEU A 203 2.71 -13.78 -0.18
CA LEU A 203 3.50 -13.56 1.03
C LEU A 203 2.91 -12.49 1.95
N TYR A 204 2.46 -11.35 1.41
CA TYR A 204 1.87 -10.27 2.21
C TYR A 204 0.68 -10.77 3.03
N SER A 205 -0.20 -11.56 2.41
CA SER A 205 -1.41 -12.08 3.07
C SER A 205 -1.09 -13.00 4.25
N ARG A 206 0.04 -13.71 4.21
CA ARG A 206 0.53 -14.58 5.29
C ARG A 206 1.24 -13.78 6.39
N VAL A 207 2.00 -12.76 6.03
CA VAL A 207 2.76 -11.92 6.99
C VAL A 207 1.86 -10.94 7.75
N TRP A 208 0.87 -10.35 7.08
CA TRP A 208 -0.11 -9.44 7.67
C TRP A 208 -1.52 -9.97 7.44
N PRO A 209 -1.93 -11.01 8.20
CA PRO A 209 -3.30 -11.47 8.16
C PRO A 209 -4.23 -10.29 8.52
N PRO A 210 -5.40 -10.16 7.89
CA PRO A 210 -6.33 -9.08 8.17
C PRO A 210 -6.61 -9.03 9.67
N SER A 211 -6.28 -7.91 10.32
CA SER A 211 -6.47 -7.78 11.76
C SER A 211 -7.95 -7.98 12.12
N PRO A 212 -8.26 -8.77 13.17
CA PRO A 212 -9.61 -8.82 13.71
C PRO A 212 -10.02 -7.40 14.10
N SER A 213 -11.20 -6.98 13.65
CA SER A 213 -11.68 -5.60 13.80
C SER A 213 -11.67 -5.17 15.27
N GLN A 214 -10.93 -4.12 15.62
CA GLN A 214 -10.92 -3.53 16.97
C GLN A 214 -12.33 -3.11 17.41
N PRO A 215 -12.68 -3.30 18.70
CA PRO A 215 -13.95 -2.85 19.25
C PRO A 215 -13.97 -1.32 19.38
N SER A 216 -14.93 -0.68 18.69
CA SER A 216 -15.17 0.76 18.74
C SER A 216 -15.76 1.20 20.07
N SER A 217 -15.43 2.41 20.53
CA SER A 217 -15.99 3.19 21.67
C SER A 217 -17.39 2.80 22.14
N GLN A 218 -17.59 2.73 23.47
CA GLN A 218 -18.84 2.41 24.18
C GLN A 218 -20.10 2.80 23.39
N LYS A 219 -20.64 1.84 22.67
CA LYS A 219 -21.90 1.97 21.94
C LYS A 219 -23.03 1.92 22.98
N ARG A 220 -24.04 2.79 22.86
CA ARG A 220 -25.30 2.62 23.59
C ARG A 220 -25.85 1.24 23.21
N VAL A 221 -25.91 0.33 24.18
CA VAL A 221 -26.39 -1.04 24.00
C VAL A 221 -27.81 -1.09 24.53
N ILE A 222 -28.78 -1.35 23.65
CA ILE A 222 -30.17 -1.62 24.03
C ILE A 222 -30.38 -3.12 23.79
N ALA A 223 -30.73 -3.88 24.83
CA ALA A 223 -30.77 -5.34 24.78
C ALA A 223 -31.66 -5.86 23.63
N GLU A 224 -32.84 -5.26 23.45
CA GLU A 224 -33.79 -5.61 22.38
C GLU A 224 -33.21 -5.34 20.98
N VAL A 225 -32.48 -4.24 20.81
CA VAL A 225 -31.82 -3.89 19.54
C VAL A 225 -30.70 -4.89 19.23
N GLU A 226 -29.89 -5.27 20.21
CA GLU A 226 -28.84 -6.26 19.99
C GLU A 226 -29.41 -7.66 19.73
N ALA A 227 -30.52 -8.04 20.36
CA ALA A 227 -31.21 -9.29 20.06
C ALA A 227 -31.64 -9.34 18.59
N LEU A 228 -32.24 -8.26 18.07
CA LEU A 228 -32.61 -8.14 16.66
C LEU A 228 -31.39 -8.16 15.73
N LEU A 229 -30.29 -7.48 16.08
CA LEU A 229 -29.07 -7.49 15.28
C LEU A 229 -28.42 -8.87 15.24
N ASN A 230 -28.39 -9.57 16.37
CA ASN A 230 -27.87 -10.93 16.47
C ASN A 230 -28.70 -11.89 15.61
N ASP A 231 -30.03 -11.79 15.67
CA ASP A 231 -30.94 -12.55 14.82
C ASP A 231 -30.76 -12.22 13.32
N LEU A 232 -30.52 -10.96 12.96
CA LEU A 232 -30.17 -10.61 11.59
C LEU A 232 -28.86 -11.29 11.17
N THR A 233 -27.82 -11.22 11.99
CA THR A 233 -26.51 -11.82 11.66
C THR A 233 -26.48 -13.34 11.73
N SER A 234 -27.44 -13.98 12.40
CA SER A 234 -27.57 -15.44 12.39
C SER A 234 -28.32 -15.94 11.14
N ARG A 235 -29.33 -15.18 10.68
CA ARG A 235 -30.09 -15.49 9.45
C ARG A 235 -29.29 -15.31 8.17
N TYR A 236 -28.29 -14.44 8.18
CA TYR A 236 -27.45 -14.14 7.02
C TYR A 236 -25.97 -14.32 7.39
N PRO A 237 -25.20 -15.18 6.67
CA PRO A 237 -23.82 -15.49 7.04
C PRO A 237 -22.93 -14.24 7.14
N ALA A 238 -21.93 -14.28 8.03
CA ALA A 238 -21.05 -13.15 8.37
C ALA A 238 -20.32 -12.50 7.18
N THR A 239 -20.26 -13.17 6.03
CA THR A 239 -19.71 -12.66 4.78
C THR A 239 -20.58 -11.60 4.10
N GLU A 240 -21.87 -11.50 4.45
CA GLU A 240 -22.80 -10.56 3.80
C GLU A 240 -22.81 -9.17 4.44
N TRP A 241 -22.45 -9.06 5.72
CA TRP A 241 -22.63 -7.82 6.47
C TRP A 241 -21.32 -7.27 7.04
N SER A 242 -20.85 -6.16 6.46
CA SER A 242 -19.72 -5.44 7.04
C SER A 242 -20.08 -4.86 8.41
N ALA A 243 -19.10 -4.71 9.31
CA ALA A 243 -19.30 -4.06 10.61
C ALA A 243 -19.91 -2.63 10.48
N SER A 244 -19.63 -1.94 9.37
CA SER A 244 -20.26 -0.64 9.08
C SER A 244 -21.75 -0.79 8.76
N THR A 245 -22.15 -1.85 8.06
CA THR A 245 -23.54 -2.11 7.72
C THR A 245 -24.34 -2.46 8.96
N VAL A 246 -23.81 -3.35 9.82
CA VAL A 246 -24.40 -3.65 11.14
C VAL A 246 -24.54 -2.39 11.99
N GLY A 247 -23.51 -1.53 12.00
CA GLY A 247 -23.56 -0.25 12.71
C GLY A 247 -24.65 0.71 12.19
N ASN A 248 -24.97 0.65 10.89
CA ASN A 248 -26.05 1.43 10.32
C ASN A 248 -27.42 0.89 10.72
N HIS A 249 -27.64 -0.44 10.62
CA HIS A 249 -28.86 -1.08 11.13
C HIS A 249 -29.09 -0.73 12.60
N ARG A 250 -28.06 -0.83 13.44
CA ARG A 250 -28.15 -0.44 14.86
C ARG A 250 -28.66 0.98 15.06
N LYS A 251 -28.14 1.97 14.30
CA LYS A 251 -28.58 3.36 14.42
C LYS A 251 -30.06 3.52 14.08
N SER A 252 -30.52 2.87 13.01
CA SER A 252 -31.93 2.90 12.61
C SER A 252 -32.83 2.21 13.64
N LEU A 253 -32.39 1.07 14.18
CA LEU A 253 -33.12 0.34 15.22
C LEU A 253 -33.22 1.12 16.53
N ILE A 254 -32.15 1.78 16.98
CA ILE A 254 -32.19 2.63 18.19
C ILE A 254 -33.18 3.78 17.99
N LEU A 255 -33.17 4.42 16.82
CA LEU A 255 -34.13 5.47 16.53
C LEU A 255 -35.57 4.95 16.52
N HIS A 256 -35.82 3.81 15.89
CA HIS A 256 -37.13 3.15 15.87
C HIS A 256 -37.60 2.78 17.28
N HIS A 257 -36.72 2.18 18.08
CA HIS A 257 -36.94 1.90 19.49
C HIS A 257 -37.35 3.17 20.26
N ASP A 258 -36.56 4.24 20.17
CA ASP A 258 -36.80 5.46 20.93
C ASP A 258 -38.13 6.14 20.51
N LEU A 259 -38.50 6.07 19.23
CA LEU A 259 -39.80 6.54 18.74
C LEU A 259 -40.97 5.75 19.33
N LEU A 260 -40.89 4.42 19.34
CA LEU A 260 -41.94 3.58 19.92
C LEU A 260 -42.02 3.73 21.43
N ALA A 261 -40.88 3.80 22.12
CA ALA A 261 -40.81 4.03 23.55
C ALA A 261 -41.46 5.36 23.95
N SER A 262 -41.27 6.42 23.15
CA SER A 262 -41.95 7.72 23.36
C SER A 262 -43.48 7.66 23.25
N LYS A 263 -44.00 6.58 22.67
CA LYS A 263 -45.43 6.28 22.55
C LYS A 263 -45.89 5.17 23.51
N GLY A 264 -45.05 4.78 24.47
CA GLY A 264 -45.33 3.71 25.43
C GLY A 264 -45.38 2.31 24.81
N ARG A 265 -44.68 2.09 23.68
CA ARG A 265 -44.66 0.81 22.97
C ARG A 265 -43.25 0.19 22.96
N ALA A 266 -43.20 -1.13 23.06
CA ALA A 266 -41.97 -1.90 22.83
C ALA A 266 -41.59 -1.92 21.34
N ILE A 267 -40.32 -2.19 21.04
CA ILE A 267 -39.85 -2.30 19.65
C ILE A 267 -40.60 -3.42 18.91
N SER A 268 -41.18 -3.07 17.77
CA SER A 268 -41.97 -3.98 16.94
C SER A 268 -41.94 -3.52 15.48
N PHE A 269 -42.28 -4.41 14.56
CA PHE A 269 -42.33 -4.14 13.12
C PHE A 269 -43.70 -4.45 12.52
N ASP A 270 -44.75 -4.38 13.36
CA ASP A 270 -46.13 -4.39 12.89
C ASP A 270 -46.45 -3.11 12.11
N LYS A 271 -47.56 -3.14 11.35
CA LYS A 271 -48.01 -2.01 10.54
C LYS A 271 -48.04 -0.70 11.33
N SER A 272 -48.60 -0.71 12.54
CA SER A 272 -48.75 0.51 13.35
C SER A 272 -47.40 1.05 13.81
N ALA A 273 -46.43 0.20 14.13
CA ALA A 273 -45.07 0.60 14.46
C ALA A 273 -44.34 1.20 13.25
N LEU A 274 -44.51 0.60 12.06
CA LEU A 274 -43.96 1.10 10.81
C LEU A 274 -44.59 2.45 10.40
N ASP A 275 -45.90 2.62 10.60
CA ASP A 275 -46.61 3.87 10.37
C ASP A 275 -46.04 5.00 11.26
N ILE A 276 -45.78 4.73 12.54
CA ILE A 276 -45.12 5.70 13.45
C ILE A 276 -43.75 6.15 12.91
N PHE A 277 -42.95 5.21 12.39
CA PHE A 277 -41.65 5.54 11.81
C PHE A 277 -41.81 6.31 10.48
N ALA A 278 -42.77 5.91 9.64
CA ALA A 278 -43.05 6.58 8.37
C ALA A 278 -43.48 8.04 8.60
N ASP A 279 -44.39 8.28 9.55
CA ASP A 279 -44.82 9.62 9.95
C ASP A 279 -43.65 10.44 10.48
N HIS A 280 -42.79 9.85 11.32
CA HIS A 280 -41.57 10.52 11.76
C HIS A 280 -40.68 10.89 10.57
N ALA A 281 -40.44 9.97 9.63
CA ALA A 281 -39.60 10.20 8.47
C ALA A 281 -40.17 11.29 7.55
N LEU A 282 -41.49 11.32 7.35
CA LEU A 282 -42.21 12.35 6.59
C LEU A 282 -42.11 13.71 7.28
N ASN A 283 -42.34 13.79 8.59
CA ASN A 283 -42.18 15.02 9.36
C ASN A 283 -40.74 15.55 9.29
N ARG A 284 -39.74 14.65 9.30
CA ARG A 284 -38.33 15.04 9.11
C ARG A 284 -38.05 15.54 7.70
N LEU A 285 -38.71 15.00 6.69
CA LEU A 285 -38.60 15.48 5.30
C LEU A 285 -39.28 16.83 5.12
N GLU A 286 -40.49 17.00 5.66
CA GLU A 286 -41.19 18.28 5.63
C GLU A 286 -40.35 19.36 6.30
N HIS A 287 -39.77 19.07 7.48
CA HIS A 287 -38.87 20.01 8.14
C HIS A 287 -37.62 20.33 7.30
N TRP A 288 -37.13 19.38 6.51
CA TRP A 288 -36.03 19.60 5.57
C TRP A 288 -36.44 20.52 4.43
N GLU A 289 -37.65 20.37 3.88
CA GLU A 289 -38.18 21.25 2.84
C GLU A 289 -38.43 22.67 3.39
N GLN A 290 -39.04 22.79 4.57
CA GLN A 290 -39.32 24.07 5.25
C GLN A 290 -38.05 24.86 5.61
N THR A 291 -36.94 24.15 5.89
CA THR A 291 -35.66 24.77 6.27
C THR A 291 -34.68 24.88 5.11
N ASN A 292 -35.15 24.74 3.86
CA ASN A 292 -34.31 24.74 2.67
C ASN A 292 -33.08 23.81 2.79
N GLY A 293 -33.26 22.71 3.52
CA GLY A 293 -32.30 21.65 3.69
C GLY A 293 -31.28 21.80 4.82
N GLU A 294 -31.42 22.82 5.68
CA GLU A 294 -30.57 23.02 6.86
C GLU A 294 -30.81 21.98 7.97
N LYS A 295 -32.08 21.61 8.21
CA LYS A 295 -32.49 20.65 9.23
C LYS A 295 -33.31 19.52 8.61
N GLY A 296 -33.67 18.51 9.39
CA GLY A 296 -34.51 17.40 8.88
C GLY A 296 -33.74 16.33 8.09
N TRP A 297 -34.47 15.54 7.30
CA TRP A 297 -33.95 14.44 6.47
C TRP A 297 -34.32 14.67 5.00
N CYS A 298 -33.34 14.67 4.09
CA CYS A 298 -33.67 14.62 2.66
C CYS A 298 -34.24 13.25 2.28
N ARG A 299 -34.82 13.13 1.07
CA ARG A 299 -35.46 11.90 0.59
C ARG A 299 -34.50 10.70 0.60
N ARG A 300 -33.23 10.92 0.25
CA ARG A 300 -32.17 9.91 0.31
C ARG A 300 -31.90 9.42 1.74
N SER A 301 -31.96 10.31 2.74
CA SER A 301 -31.84 9.91 4.15
C SER A 301 -33.05 9.09 4.59
N VAL A 302 -34.28 9.52 4.27
CA VAL A 302 -35.52 8.77 4.53
C VAL A 302 -35.39 7.36 3.96
N ALA A 303 -35.08 7.25 2.66
CA ALA A 303 -34.91 5.97 1.98
C ALA A 303 -33.83 5.09 2.64
N THR A 304 -32.74 5.69 3.11
CA THR A 304 -31.65 4.97 3.79
C THR A 304 -32.08 4.40 5.13
N TYR A 305 -32.77 5.18 5.96
CA TYR A 305 -33.27 4.72 7.26
C TYR A 305 -34.35 3.64 7.08
N CYS A 306 -35.30 3.84 6.16
CA CYS A 306 -36.33 2.84 5.87
C CYS A 306 -35.73 1.53 5.34
N ALA A 307 -34.77 1.60 4.41
CA ALA A 307 -34.09 0.41 3.90
C ALA A 307 -33.36 -0.38 5.01
N GLN A 308 -32.81 0.32 6.01
CA GLN A 308 -32.14 -0.33 7.14
C GLN A 308 -33.10 -1.04 8.10
N LEU A 309 -34.38 -0.67 8.13
CA LEU A 309 -35.39 -1.39 8.93
C LEU A 309 -36.01 -2.58 8.17
N GLY A 310 -35.98 -2.58 6.84
CA GLY A 310 -36.60 -3.59 6.00
C GLY A 310 -36.30 -5.06 6.37
N PRO A 311 -35.04 -5.45 6.68
CA PRO A 311 -34.71 -6.83 7.05
C PRO A 311 -35.39 -7.34 8.33
N PHE A 312 -35.89 -6.46 9.19
CA PHE A 312 -36.52 -6.81 10.48
C PHE A 312 -38.04 -6.99 10.39
N ILE A 313 -38.65 -6.63 9.25
CA ILE A 313 -40.09 -6.79 9.02
C ILE A 313 -40.35 -8.24 8.63
N GLN A 314 -40.95 -9.04 9.53
CA GLN A 314 -41.19 -10.47 9.28
C GLN A 314 -42.35 -10.72 8.31
N ASP A 315 -43.42 -9.93 8.42
CA ASP A 315 -44.57 -10.04 7.53
C ASP A 315 -44.21 -9.69 6.08
N ILE A 316 -44.52 -10.58 5.15
CA ILE A 316 -44.12 -10.47 3.74
C ILE A 316 -44.86 -9.32 3.05
N GLU A 317 -46.14 -9.12 3.38
CA GLU A 317 -46.96 -8.08 2.75
C GLU A 317 -46.52 -6.69 3.21
N GLU A 318 -46.31 -6.50 4.51
CA GLU A 318 -45.78 -5.28 5.09
C GLU A 318 -44.36 -5.01 4.61
N ARG A 319 -43.49 -6.03 4.51
CA ARG A 319 -42.15 -5.84 3.92
C ARG A 319 -42.22 -5.36 2.47
N ARG A 320 -43.17 -5.88 1.66
CA ARG A 320 -43.39 -5.41 0.28
C ARG A 320 -43.92 -3.98 0.24
N LYS A 321 -44.88 -3.62 1.10
CA LYS A 321 -45.37 -2.23 1.24
C LYS A 321 -44.24 -1.28 1.64
N TRP A 322 -43.46 -1.66 2.64
CA TRP A 322 -42.30 -0.90 3.13
C TRP A 322 -41.22 -0.72 2.05
N SER A 323 -40.95 -1.76 1.26
CA SER A 323 -40.01 -1.69 0.15
C SER A 323 -40.50 -0.72 -0.94
N ARG A 324 -41.80 -0.73 -1.28
CA ARG A 324 -42.40 0.24 -2.20
C ARG A 324 -42.31 1.67 -1.67
N PHE A 325 -42.62 1.88 -0.39
CA PHE A 325 -42.47 3.17 0.29
C PHE A 325 -41.02 3.66 0.20
N THR A 326 -40.06 2.82 0.54
CA THR A 326 -38.61 3.12 0.47
C THR A 326 -38.17 3.45 -0.96
N ASN A 327 -38.56 2.65 -1.95
CA ASN A 327 -38.18 2.84 -3.35
C ASN A 327 -38.78 4.11 -3.96
N ARG A 328 -39.97 4.54 -3.50
CA ARG A 328 -40.55 5.83 -3.89
C ARG A 328 -39.63 6.99 -3.52
N PHE A 329 -39.03 6.98 -2.33
CA PHE A 329 -38.07 8.03 -1.93
C PHE A 329 -36.75 7.96 -2.70
N TRP A 330 -36.27 6.76 -3.05
CA TRP A 330 -35.11 6.63 -3.95
C TRP A 330 -35.40 7.27 -5.32
N ALA A 331 -36.52 6.91 -5.93
CA ALA A 331 -36.94 7.44 -7.22
C ALA A 331 -37.16 8.97 -7.18
N LEU A 332 -37.78 9.49 -6.12
CA LEU A 332 -37.95 10.93 -5.95
C LEU A 332 -36.64 11.66 -5.70
N ALA A 333 -35.72 11.07 -4.92
CA ALA A 333 -34.39 11.64 -4.70
C ALA A 333 -33.61 11.75 -6.01
N ASP A 334 -33.64 10.71 -6.84
CA ASP A 334 -32.94 10.70 -8.12
C ASP A 334 -33.63 11.63 -9.14
N LYS A 335 -34.97 11.63 -9.22
CA LYS A 335 -35.75 12.54 -10.09
C LYS A 335 -35.52 14.02 -9.76
N ASN A 336 -35.48 14.36 -8.47
CA ASN A 336 -35.29 15.75 -8.04
C ASN A 336 -33.82 16.16 -7.95
N GLY A 337 -32.90 15.23 -8.23
CA GLY A 337 -31.46 15.47 -8.13
C GLY A 337 -31.01 15.80 -6.70
N ASP A 338 -31.65 15.24 -5.67
CA ASP A 338 -31.34 15.50 -4.26
C ASP A 338 -29.86 15.17 -3.99
N PRO A 339 -28.99 16.17 -3.81
CA PRO A 339 -27.56 15.92 -3.69
C PRO A 339 -27.28 15.18 -2.38
N LYS A 340 -26.27 14.31 -2.39
CA LYS A 340 -25.72 13.76 -1.14
C LYS A 340 -25.24 14.90 -0.25
N ALA A 341 -25.21 14.71 1.07
CA ALA A 341 -24.77 15.76 2.01
C ALA A 341 -23.42 16.40 1.64
N LYS A 342 -22.46 15.59 1.17
CA LYS A 342 -21.15 16.07 0.70
C LYS A 342 -21.21 16.89 -0.60
N GLU A 343 -22.14 16.55 -1.49
CA GLU A 343 -22.36 17.22 -2.79
C GLU A 343 -23.04 18.56 -2.54
N ARG A 344 -24.03 18.61 -1.63
CA ARG A 344 -24.66 19.84 -1.16
C ARG A 344 -23.64 20.79 -0.53
N ALA A 345 -22.82 20.29 0.40
CA ALA A 345 -21.79 21.10 1.03
C ALA A 345 -20.83 21.71 0.00
N LEU A 346 -20.49 20.95 -1.06
CA LEU A 346 -19.65 21.44 -2.16
C LEU A 346 -20.38 22.48 -3.03
N CYS A 347 -21.70 22.39 -3.23
CA CYS A 347 -22.48 23.44 -3.89
C CYS A 347 -22.50 24.75 -3.09
N GLU A 348 -22.74 24.66 -1.79
CA GLU A 348 -22.79 25.81 -0.87
C GLU A 348 -21.42 26.48 -0.74
N ARG A 349 -20.34 25.69 -0.71
CA ARG A 349 -18.96 26.17 -0.59
C ARG A 349 -18.09 25.52 -1.68
N PRO A 350 -18.18 26.03 -2.93
CA PRO A 350 -17.43 25.49 -4.06
C PRO A 350 -15.92 25.51 -3.81
N MET A 351 -15.28 24.39 -4.11
CA MET A 351 -13.82 24.22 -4.04
C MET A 351 -13.35 23.47 -5.28
N SER A 352 -12.26 23.93 -5.88
CA SER A 352 -11.56 23.25 -6.98
C SER A 352 -10.28 22.56 -6.49
N LEU A 353 -9.65 21.75 -7.35
CA LEU A 353 -8.33 21.17 -7.05
C LEU A 353 -7.28 22.26 -6.81
N GLU A 354 -7.35 23.36 -7.57
CA GLU A 354 -6.49 24.53 -7.41
C GLU A 354 -6.66 25.18 -6.04
N ASP A 355 -7.90 25.33 -5.57
CA ASP A 355 -8.18 25.89 -4.24
C ASP A 355 -7.62 25.01 -3.12
N TYR A 356 -7.70 23.68 -3.28
CA TYR A 356 -7.10 22.74 -2.33
C TYR A 356 -5.57 22.76 -2.34
N PHE A 357 -4.95 22.93 -3.52
CA PHE A 357 -3.51 23.08 -3.63
C PHE A 357 -3.02 24.34 -2.90
N ARG A 358 -3.66 25.49 -3.15
CA ARG A 358 -3.37 26.74 -2.42
C ARG A 358 -3.63 26.59 -0.92
N ARG A 359 -4.71 25.88 -0.54
CA ARG A 359 -5.02 25.60 0.86
C ARG A 359 -3.92 24.78 1.53
N ALA A 360 -3.34 23.79 0.84
CA ALA A 360 -2.24 22.98 1.40
C ALA A 360 -1.01 23.85 1.74
N HIS A 361 -0.65 24.79 0.87
CA HIS A 361 0.39 25.79 1.17
C HIS A 361 0.05 26.65 2.40
N GLN A 362 -1.15 27.24 2.42
CA GLN A 362 -1.60 28.07 3.54
C GLN A 362 -1.59 27.31 4.88
N LEU A 363 -1.85 26.00 4.87
CA LEU A 363 -1.79 25.17 6.07
C LEU A 363 -0.36 25.03 6.60
N ILE A 364 0.64 24.91 5.73
CA ILE A 364 2.06 24.90 6.12
C ILE A 364 2.46 26.26 6.69
N ASP A 365 2.10 27.35 6.01
CA ASP A 365 2.44 28.70 6.48
C ASP A 365 1.84 28.98 7.86
N ARG A 366 0.58 28.60 8.05
CA ARG A 366 -0.08 28.69 9.37
C ARG A 366 0.59 27.80 10.40
N ALA A 367 1.01 26.59 10.02
CA ALA A 367 1.69 25.67 10.92
C ALA A 367 3.03 26.24 11.41
N ASN A 368 3.79 26.88 10.51
CA ASN A 368 5.07 27.52 10.84
C ASN A 368 4.90 28.67 11.83
N ASN A 369 3.80 29.40 11.73
CA ASN A 369 3.45 30.51 12.63
C ASN A 369 2.71 30.07 13.91
N THR A 370 2.47 28.76 14.10
CA THR A 370 1.71 28.25 15.25
C THR A 370 2.65 27.75 16.35
N THR A 371 2.54 28.33 17.54
CA THR A 371 3.28 27.89 18.74
C THR A 371 2.68 26.63 19.37
N ASN A 372 1.35 26.44 19.27
CA ASN A 372 0.69 25.25 19.80
C ASN A 372 1.03 24.01 18.97
N VAL A 373 1.79 23.08 19.56
CA VAL A 373 2.28 21.87 18.90
C VAL A 373 1.14 21.01 18.35
N GLN A 374 0.02 20.87 19.06
CA GLN A 374 -1.09 20.02 18.63
C GLN A 374 -1.81 20.62 17.41
N VAL A 375 -2.03 21.94 17.41
CA VAL A 375 -2.62 22.64 16.26
C VAL A 375 -1.68 22.57 15.06
N ARG A 376 -0.38 22.83 15.27
CA ARG A 376 0.65 22.71 14.24
C ARG A 376 0.67 21.32 13.61
N ARG A 377 0.68 20.25 14.41
CA ARG A 377 0.60 18.86 13.92
C ARG A 377 -0.67 18.60 13.11
N GLY A 378 -1.81 19.10 13.58
CA GLY A 378 -3.09 18.98 12.87
C GLY A 378 -3.05 19.63 11.48
N LEU A 379 -2.50 20.86 11.38
CA LEU A 379 -2.36 21.59 10.12
C LEU A 379 -1.44 20.84 9.13
N LEU A 380 -0.26 20.39 9.58
CA LEU A 380 0.70 19.66 8.76
C LEU A 380 0.16 18.29 8.31
N THR A 381 -0.58 17.61 9.18
CA THR A 381 -1.27 16.35 8.83
C THR A 381 -2.28 16.57 7.71
N VAL A 382 -3.09 17.64 7.78
CA VAL A 382 -4.06 17.94 6.72
C VAL A 382 -3.34 18.35 5.43
N ALA A 383 -2.24 19.08 5.49
CA ALA A 383 -1.44 19.38 4.30
C ALA A 383 -0.97 18.09 3.61
N GLY A 384 -0.41 17.12 4.35
CA GLY A 384 -0.01 15.83 3.79
C GLY A 384 -1.16 15.03 3.18
N VAL A 385 -2.34 15.04 3.83
CA VAL A 385 -3.55 14.41 3.27
C VAL A 385 -3.96 15.06 1.96
N LEU A 386 -3.95 16.40 1.89
CA LEU A 386 -4.29 17.12 0.66
C LEU A 386 -3.26 16.82 -0.43
N GLY A 387 -1.96 16.78 -0.13
CA GLY A 387 -0.93 16.45 -1.11
C GLY A 387 -1.16 15.10 -1.80
N ILE A 388 -1.57 14.08 -1.05
CA ILE A 388 -1.93 12.77 -1.62
C ILE A 388 -3.21 12.88 -2.46
N LEU A 389 -4.28 13.45 -1.90
CA LEU A 389 -5.60 13.48 -2.55
C LEU A 389 -5.67 14.40 -3.77
N LEU A 390 -4.77 15.38 -3.88
CA LEU A 390 -4.60 16.25 -5.03
C LEU A 390 -4.02 15.53 -6.24
N VAL A 391 -3.34 14.40 -6.04
CA VAL A 391 -2.77 13.58 -7.13
C VAL A 391 -3.62 12.35 -7.34
N PHE A 392 -3.97 11.65 -6.26
CA PHE A 392 -4.68 10.38 -6.34
C PHE A 392 -5.74 10.31 -5.23
N PRO A 393 -7.04 10.41 -5.57
CA PRO A 393 -8.07 10.70 -4.60
C PRO A 393 -8.48 9.44 -3.82
N LEU A 394 -7.63 9.00 -2.90
CA LEU A 394 -7.85 7.83 -2.06
C LEU A 394 -9.11 7.91 -1.20
N ARG A 395 -9.67 6.74 -0.85
CA ARG A 395 -10.70 6.69 0.20
C ARG A 395 -10.03 6.94 1.55
N ARG A 396 -10.76 7.55 2.48
CA ARG A 396 -10.27 7.78 3.86
C ARG A 396 -9.74 6.52 4.55
N GLY A 397 -10.34 5.36 4.25
CA GLY A 397 -9.90 4.08 4.79
C GLY A 397 -8.54 3.62 4.27
N ASP A 398 -8.20 3.97 3.02
CA ASP A 398 -6.90 3.65 2.43
C ASP A 398 -5.84 4.67 2.91
N LEU A 399 -6.20 5.96 3.06
CA LEU A 399 -5.33 6.98 3.67
C LEU A 399 -4.82 6.59 5.07
N CYS A 400 -5.72 6.13 5.95
CA CYS A 400 -5.36 5.71 7.32
C CYS A 400 -4.50 4.43 7.37
N ARG A 401 -4.29 3.72 6.24
CA ARG A 401 -3.47 2.50 6.18
C ARG A 401 -2.06 2.74 5.66
N LEU A 402 -1.75 3.95 5.19
CA LEU A 402 -0.45 4.25 4.63
C LEU A 402 0.64 4.10 5.70
N ILE A 403 1.56 3.17 5.47
CA ILE A 403 2.77 2.99 6.28
C ILE A 403 3.97 3.61 5.55
N ILE A 404 4.77 4.37 6.29
CA ILE A 404 5.97 5.02 5.78
C ILE A 404 6.99 3.94 5.39
N GLY A 405 7.53 4.02 4.18
CA GLY A 405 8.50 3.07 3.65
C GLY A 405 7.92 1.74 3.17
N ASP A 406 6.60 1.56 3.24
CA ASP A 406 5.87 0.43 2.64
C ASP A 406 4.90 0.97 1.58
N GLN A 407 3.67 1.36 1.95
CA GLN A 407 2.72 1.91 0.96
C GLN A 407 3.04 3.33 0.52
N LEU A 408 3.81 4.07 1.32
CA LEU A 408 4.20 5.44 1.00
C LEU A 408 5.69 5.61 1.25
N SER A 409 6.49 5.64 0.19
CA SER A 409 7.94 5.71 0.27
C SER A 409 8.48 7.02 -0.31
N ARG A 410 9.61 7.50 0.22
CA ARG A 410 10.26 8.74 -0.20
C ARG A 410 11.60 8.45 -0.88
N ASN A 411 11.77 8.90 -2.12
CA ASN A 411 13.06 8.90 -2.82
C ASN A 411 13.72 10.30 -2.75
N ALA A 412 14.83 10.56 -3.44
CA ALA A 412 15.52 11.85 -3.39
C ALA A 412 14.66 13.05 -3.81
N LYS A 413 13.78 12.87 -4.80
CA LYS A 413 13.02 13.94 -5.45
C LYS A 413 11.54 13.94 -5.09
N SER A 414 10.93 12.77 -5.03
CA SER A 414 9.49 12.60 -4.89
C SER A 414 9.09 11.49 -3.93
N TRP A 415 7.80 11.42 -3.66
CA TRP A 415 7.15 10.32 -2.96
C TRP A 415 6.60 9.31 -3.96
N MET A 416 6.48 8.05 -3.54
CA MET A 416 5.88 6.96 -4.29
C MET A 416 4.78 6.32 -3.44
N LEU A 417 3.63 6.10 -4.05
CA LEU A 417 2.46 5.48 -3.46
C LEU A 417 2.26 4.08 -4.06
N ASP A 418 2.46 3.02 -3.27
CA ASP A 418 2.19 1.63 -3.64
C ASP A 418 1.16 1.03 -2.67
N LEU A 419 -0.13 1.09 -3.03
CA LEU A 419 -1.19 0.59 -2.17
C LEU A 419 -1.39 -0.93 -2.23
N GLY A 420 -0.79 -1.61 -3.21
CA GLY A 420 -1.17 -2.96 -3.58
C GLY A 420 -2.66 -3.05 -3.89
N TRP A 421 -3.45 -3.56 -2.95
CA TRP A 421 -4.89 -3.75 -3.10
C TRP A 421 -5.71 -2.81 -2.20
N THR A 422 -6.70 -2.14 -2.78
CA THR A 422 -7.61 -1.27 -2.02
C THR A 422 -8.48 -2.09 -1.05
N LYS A 423 -8.78 -1.54 0.13
CA LYS A 423 -9.53 -2.29 1.14
C LYS A 423 -10.96 -2.63 0.72
N LYS A 424 -11.63 -1.68 0.06
CA LYS A 424 -13.08 -1.79 -0.21
C LYS A 424 -13.37 -2.51 -1.52
N SER A 425 -12.66 -2.15 -2.58
CA SER A 425 -12.91 -2.72 -3.90
C SER A 425 -12.00 -3.90 -4.20
N GLY A 426 -10.96 -4.17 -3.41
CA GLY A 426 -9.97 -5.19 -3.78
C GLY A 426 -9.45 -4.94 -5.18
N THR A 427 -9.29 -3.66 -5.56
CA THR A 427 -8.75 -3.27 -6.86
C THR A 427 -7.26 -3.05 -6.66
N ARG A 428 -6.43 -3.56 -7.58
CA ARG A 428 -5.00 -3.29 -7.55
C ARG A 428 -4.75 -1.85 -7.97
N VAL A 429 -3.89 -1.16 -7.24
CA VAL A 429 -3.38 0.17 -7.59
C VAL A 429 -1.92 -0.04 -7.98
N GLU A 430 -1.58 0.40 -9.19
CA GLU A 430 -0.18 0.40 -9.63
C GLU A 430 0.64 1.40 -8.82
N PRO A 431 1.92 1.11 -8.53
CA PRO A 431 2.80 2.08 -7.89
C PRO A 431 2.81 3.40 -8.64
N LEU A 432 2.49 4.49 -7.94
CA LEU A 432 2.39 5.83 -8.51
C LEU A 432 3.50 6.70 -7.95
N VAL A 433 4.37 7.21 -8.82
CA VAL A 433 5.29 8.29 -8.45
C VAL A 433 4.49 9.58 -8.37
N LEU A 434 4.48 10.20 -7.19
CA LEU A 434 3.79 11.47 -6.98
C LEU A 434 4.63 12.60 -7.58
N PRO A 435 4.01 13.62 -8.20
CA PRO A 435 4.70 14.81 -8.69
C PRO A 435 5.53 15.49 -7.59
N GLU A 436 6.65 16.11 -7.97
CA GLU A 436 7.55 16.77 -7.02
C GLU A 436 6.85 17.92 -6.27
N GLU A 437 5.90 18.57 -6.92
CA GLU A 437 5.12 19.71 -6.43
C GLU A 437 4.31 19.39 -5.16
N VAL A 438 3.92 18.14 -4.94
CA VAL A 438 3.20 17.75 -3.71
C VAL A 438 4.13 17.26 -2.60
N SER A 439 5.40 17.02 -2.92
CA SER A 439 6.38 16.51 -1.95
C SER A 439 6.55 17.43 -0.73
N PRO A 440 6.56 18.78 -0.84
CA PRO A 440 6.61 19.65 0.33
C PRO A 440 5.47 19.40 1.33
N PHE A 441 4.26 19.04 0.86
CA PHE A 441 3.13 18.76 1.73
C PHE A 441 3.31 17.46 2.52
N LEU A 442 3.83 16.43 1.85
CA LEU A 442 4.09 15.14 2.47
C LEU A 442 5.31 15.20 3.40
N ASP A 443 6.36 15.91 3.01
CA ASP A 443 7.55 16.15 3.83
C ASP A 443 7.18 16.93 5.10
N ALA A 444 6.36 17.97 4.99
CA ALA A 444 5.86 18.74 6.12
C ALA A 444 5.02 17.87 7.10
N CYS A 445 4.19 16.98 6.56
CA CYS A 445 3.44 16.00 7.34
C CYS A 445 4.35 14.93 7.99
N LEU A 446 5.44 14.52 7.33
CA LEU A 446 6.39 13.59 7.93
C LEU A 446 7.17 14.24 9.08
N LEU A 447 7.68 15.45 8.83
CA LEU A 447 8.55 16.21 9.73
C LEU A 447 7.82 16.77 10.95
N GLN A 448 6.51 17.06 10.84
CA GLN A 448 5.68 17.56 11.94
C GLN A 448 6.27 18.82 12.62
N GLY A 449 6.92 19.68 11.84
CA GLY A 449 7.59 20.91 12.29
C GLY A 449 9.07 20.77 12.60
N THR A 450 9.65 19.59 12.41
CA THR A 450 11.12 19.38 12.46
C THR A 450 11.79 20.03 11.25
N GLU A 451 13.03 20.49 11.41
CA GLU A 451 13.78 21.13 10.33
C GLU A 451 13.97 20.22 9.09
N PRO A 452 13.89 20.78 7.85
CA PRO A 452 14.03 20.02 6.61
C PRO A 452 15.31 19.18 6.50
N ARG A 453 16.44 19.64 7.07
CA ARG A 453 17.70 18.87 7.09
C ARG A 453 17.59 17.52 7.81
N SER A 454 16.59 17.36 8.68
CA SER A 454 16.32 16.10 9.37
C SER A 454 15.45 15.14 8.57
N LEU A 455 15.00 15.48 7.35
CA LEU A 455 14.04 14.67 6.56
C LEU A 455 14.43 13.19 6.51
N TRP A 456 15.64 12.89 6.08
CA TRP A 456 16.09 11.50 5.93
C TRP A 456 16.26 10.76 7.26
N ARG A 457 16.60 11.48 8.33
CA ARG A 457 16.66 10.92 9.67
C ARG A 457 15.26 10.55 10.15
N VAL A 458 14.32 11.51 10.11
CA VAL A 458 12.92 11.30 10.52
C VAL A 458 12.24 10.23 9.66
N TYR A 459 12.50 10.21 8.35
CA TYR A 459 11.98 9.17 7.45
C TYR A 459 12.42 7.77 7.90
N ARG A 460 13.71 7.58 8.20
CA ARG A 460 14.23 6.30 8.70
C ARG A 460 13.68 5.94 10.07
N GLU A 461 13.62 6.90 10.99
CA GLU A 461 13.07 6.70 12.35
C GLU A 461 11.58 6.30 12.31
N ARG A 462 10.80 6.86 11.39
CA ARG A 462 9.36 6.60 11.24
C ARG A 462 9.02 5.51 10.21
N SER A 463 10.02 4.91 9.56
CA SER A 463 9.77 3.83 8.59
C SER A 463 9.11 2.63 9.29
N GLY A 464 8.01 2.14 8.74
CA GLY A 464 7.16 1.12 9.35
C GLY A 464 6.05 1.67 10.25
N ALA A 465 6.01 2.98 10.54
CA ALA A 465 4.93 3.63 11.28
C ALA A 465 3.82 4.17 10.35
N PRO A 466 2.60 4.37 10.86
CA PRO A 466 1.54 5.06 10.12
C PRO A 466 1.96 6.46 9.67
N PHE A 467 1.72 6.79 8.40
CA PHE A 467 1.96 8.14 7.88
C PHE A 467 1.10 9.17 8.60
N LEU A 468 -0.18 8.84 8.80
CA LEU A 468 -1.16 9.65 9.53
C LEU A 468 -1.31 9.12 10.95
N GLU A 469 -0.31 9.38 11.79
CA GLU A 469 -0.25 8.92 13.18
C GLU A 469 -1.14 9.76 14.12
N SER A 470 -1.87 9.09 15.00
CA SER A 470 -2.75 9.71 15.98
C SER A 470 -1.96 10.36 17.12
N PRO A 471 -2.17 11.65 17.44
CA PRO A 471 -1.52 12.29 18.58
C PRO A 471 -1.98 11.73 19.93
N LYS A 472 -3.12 11.01 19.96
CA LYS A 472 -3.67 10.40 21.17
C LYS A 472 -3.13 8.99 21.42
N ARG A 473 -2.62 8.32 20.39
CA ARG A 473 -2.19 6.93 20.43
C ARG A 473 -0.97 6.77 19.54
N ALA A 474 0.21 6.91 20.14
CA ALA A 474 1.47 6.79 19.44
C ALA A 474 1.58 5.42 18.75
N GLY A 475 2.08 5.41 17.52
CA GLY A 475 2.17 4.21 16.68
C GLY A 475 0.85 3.75 16.04
N GLU A 476 -0.30 4.33 16.40
CA GLU A 476 -1.58 4.04 15.74
C GLU A 476 -1.94 5.11 14.70
N ALA A 477 -2.60 4.68 13.62
CA ALA A 477 -3.17 5.61 12.67
C ALA A 477 -4.34 6.40 13.26
N TYR A 478 -4.66 7.57 12.69
CA TYR A 478 -5.92 8.25 12.97
C TYR A 478 -7.12 7.32 12.72
N SER A 479 -8.12 7.39 13.60
CA SER A 479 -9.43 6.81 13.29
C SER A 479 -10.08 7.55 12.11
N LEU A 480 -10.94 6.85 11.36
CA LEU A 480 -11.57 7.40 10.15
C LEU A 480 -12.34 8.70 10.44
N ASP A 481 -13.02 8.76 11.58
CA ASP A 481 -13.85 9.91 11.95
C ASP A 481 -13.01 11.06 12.52
N ALA A 482 -11.93 10.75 13.25
CA ALA A 482 -10.99 11.76 13.71
C ALA A 482 -10.28 12.43 12.52
N LEU A 483 -9.82 11.63 11.55
CA LEU A 483 -9.22 12.17 10.32
C LEU A 483 -10.22 13.02 9.53
N SER A 484 -11.45 12.52 9.36
CA SER A 484 -12.49 13.23 8.59
C SER A 484 -12.82 14.58 9.23
N THR A 485 -12.97 14.61 10.56
CA THR A 485 -13.21 15.84 11.33
C THR A 485 -12.04 16.81 11.22
N LEU A 486 -10.81 16.32 11.35
CA LEU A 486 -9.60 17.14 11.26
C LEU A 486 -9.48 17.79 9.87
N VAL A 487 -9.64 17.01 8.80
CA VAL A 487 -9.56 17.52 7.43
C VAL A 487 -10.68 18.52 7.14
N ALA A 488 -11.92 18.23 7.56
CA ALA A 488 -13.04 19.16 7.40
C ALA A 488 -12.81 20.49 8.12
N ARG A 489 -12.27 20.46 9.34
CA ARG A 489 -11.98 21.66 10.13
C ARG A 489 -10.98 22.59 9.42
N HIS A 490 -9.94 22.05 8.80
CA HIS A 490 -8.84 22.84 8.25
C HIS A 490 -8.98 23.13 6.75
N SER A 491 -9.68 22.28 6.00
CA SER A 491 -9.86 22.41 4.55
C SER A 491 -11.27 22.79 4.11
N GLY A 492 -12.24 22.83 5.03
CA GLY A 492 -13.65 23.18 4.77
C GLY A 492 -14.55 21.97 4.48
N HIS A 493 -13.99 20.86 3.98
CA HIS A 493 -14.72 19.64 3.64
C HIS A 493 -13.95 18.38 4.06
N GLY A 494 -14.66 17.26 4.21
CA GLY A 494 -14.01 15.97 4.49
C GLY A 494 -13.23 15.40 3.28
N PRO A 495 -12.34 14.41 3.49
CA PRO A 495 -11.47 13.86 2.45
C PRO A 495 -12.21 13.37 1.18
N HIS A 496 -13.43 12.88 1.37
CA HIS A 496 -14.21 12.27 0.30
C HIS A 496 -14.81 13.29 -0.70
N VAL A 497 -14.73 14.59 -0.39
CA VAL A 497 -15.13 15.65 -1.33
C VAL A 497 -14.12 15.78 -2.47
N LEU A 498 -12.81 15.66 -2.22
CA LEU A 498 -11.80 15.69 -3.29
C LEU A 498 -12.01 14.59 -4.34
N ARG A 499 -12.52 13.41 -3.93
CA ARG A 499 -12.93 12.35 -4.87
C ARG A 499 -14.08 12.76 -5.79
N THR A 500 -14.98 13.58 -5.28
CA THR A 500 -16.12 14.10 -6.05
C THR A 500 -15.62 15.15 -7.03
N ILE A 501 -14.76 16.07 -6.57
CA ILE A 501 -14.11 17.09 -7.41
C ILE A 501 -13.29 16.46 -8.53
N TRP A 502 -12.51 15.40 -8.24
CA TRP A 502 -11.75 14.67 -9.25
C TRP A 502 -12.66 14.03 -10.31
N ALA A 503 -13.76 13.40 -9.88
CA ALA A 503 -14.75 12.85 -10.79
C ALA A 503 -15.32 13.95 -11.71
N ASP A 504 -15.79 15.05 -11.12
CA ASP A 504 -16.35 16.18 -11.86
C ASP A 504 -15.33 16.80 -12.83
N THR A 505 -14.07 16.93 -12.41
CA THR A 505 -12.98 17.49 -13.23
C THR A 505 -12.65 16.60 -14.41
N LEU A 506 -12.55 15.29 -14.20
CA LEU A 506 -12.27 14.33 -15.27
C LEU A 506 -13.42 14.29 -16.29
N VAL A 507 -14.67 14.27 -15.82
CA VAL A 507 -15.83 14.32 -16.72
C VAL A 507 -15.92 15.65 -17.46
N ALA A 508 -15.63 16.77 -16.80
CA ALA A 508 -15.59 18.07 -17.45
C ALA A 508 -14.60 18.11 -18.63
N ARG A 509 -13.48 17.40 -18.50
CA ARG A 509 -12.42 17.27 -19.50
C ARG A 509 -12.62 16.14 -20.51
N GLY A 510 -13.78 15.47 -20.48
CA GLY A 510 -14.12 14.43 -21.44
C GLY A 510 -13.39 13.10 -21.22
N ALA A 511 -12.88 12.83 -20.01
CA ALA A 511 -12.32 11.52 -19.69
C ALA A 511 -13.41 10.43 -19.80
N ASP A 512 -13.03 9.26 -20.31
CA ASP A 512 -13.95 8.13 -20.39
C ASP A 512 -14.27 7.54 -18.99
N ARG A 513 -15.31 6.69 -18.95
CA ARG A 513 -15.80 6.10 -17.70
C ARG A 513 -14.81 5.12 -17.09
N GLU A 514 -13.94 4.50 -17.89
CA GLU A 514 -12.95 3.52 -17.43
C GLU A 514 -11.79 4.22 -16.74
N VAL A 515 -11.31 5.33 -17.28
CA VAL A 515 -10.32 6.22 -16.67
C VAL A 515 -10.84 6.76 -15.35
N ILE A 516 -12.09 7.24 -15.31
CA ILE A 516 -12.71 7.72 -14.07
C ILE A 516 -12.84 6.57 -13.06
N ALA A 517 -13.29 5.39 -13.49
CA ALA A 517 -13.42 4.22 -12.62
C ALA A 517 -12.07 3.75 -12.08
N ALA A 518 -11.01 3.74 -12.90
CA ALA A 518 -9.65 3.40 -12.50
C ALA A 518 -9.09 4.41 -11.49
N MET A 519 -9.17 5.71 -11.80
CA MET A 519 -8.72 6.79 -10.92
C MET A 519 -9.42 6.77 -9.56
N LEU A 520 -10.73 6.50 -9.56
CA LEU A 520 -11.53 6.41 -8.34
C LEU A 520 -11.53 5.00 -7.73
N GLN A 521 -10.88 4.01 -8.35
CA GLN A 521 -10.85 2.62 -7.88
C GLN A 521 -12.26 2.04 -7.67
N HIS A 522 -13.13 2.17 -8.66
CA HIS A 522 -14.45 1.53 -8.68
C HIS A 522 -14.33 0.13 -9.30
N LYS A 523 -15.04 -0.86 -8.72
CA LYS A 523 -15.11 -2.21 -9.30
C LYS A 523 -15.80 -2.20 -10.66
N ASN A 524 -16.87 -1.41 -10.76
CA ASN A 524 -17.70 -1.28 -11.95
C ASN A 524 -17.76 0.20 -12.34
N PRO A 525 -17.70 0.54 -13.63
CA PRO A 525 -17.99 1.88 -14.09
C PRO A 525 -19.43 2.24 -13.72
N LEU A 526 -19.64 3.34 -13.00
CA LEU A 526 -20.99 3.85 -12.76
C LEU A 526 -21.50 4.59 -14.01
N SER A 527 -22.79 4.92 -14.05
CA SER A 527 -23.30 5.80 -15.10
C SER A 527 -22.59 7.15 -15.06
N GLN A 528 -22.36 7.75 -16.23
CA GLN A 528 -21.72 9.07 -16.35
C GLN A 528 -22.48 10.16 -15.59
N GLU A 529 -23.81 10.08 -15.55
CA GLU A 529 -24.67 10.95 -14.74
C GLU A 529 -24.31 10.90 -13.25
N ALA A 530 -23.87 9.76 -12.73
CA ALA A 530 -23.42 9.64 -11.34
C ALA A 530 -22.11 10.41 -11.04
N TYR A 531 -21.39 10.84 -12.08
CA TYR A 531 -20.15 11.61 -12.00
C TYR A 531 -20.26 13.05 -12.52
N GLU A 532 -21.42 13.46 -13.06
CA GLU A 532 -21.66 14.79 -13.62
C GLU A 532 -22.34 15.74 -12.62
N PHE A 533 -21.82 15.85 -11.40
CA PHE A 533 -22.44 16.71 -10.39
C PHE A 533 -22.14 18.20 -10.63
N LEU A 534 -20.86 18.54 -10.81
CA LEU A 534 -20.39 19.90 -11.13
C LEU A 534 -19.70 20.00 -12.50
N ALA A 535 -19.55 18.89 -13.23
CA ALA A 535 -18.84 18.86 -14.51
C ALA A 535 -19.30 19.95 -15.49
N ARG A 536 -20.61 20.17 -15.63
CA ARG A 536 -21.17 21.26 -16.47
C ARG A 536 -20.70 22.65 -16.03
N LYS A 537 -20.68 22.92 -14.72
CA LYS A 537 -20.24 24.21 -14.16
C LYS A 537 -18.74 24.42 -14.35
N ILE A 538 -17.94 23.35 -14.26
CA ILE A 538 -16.51 23.39 -14.54
C ILE A 538 -16.27 23.76 -16.01
N ARG A 539 -16.93 23.09 -16.96
CA ARG A 539 -16.83 23.39 -18.40
C ARG A 539 -17.13 24.87 -18.70
N LEU A 540 -18.22 25.40 -18.15
CA LEU A 540 -18.58 26.81 -18.32
C LEU A 540 -17.53 27.77 -17.75
N ARG A 541 -16.94 27.44 -16.59
CA ARG A 541 -15.89 28.25 -15.97
C ARG A 541 -14.59 28.21 -16.77
N GLU A 542 -14.18 27.05 -17.27
CA GLU A 542 -12.99 26.90 -18.12
C GLU A 542 -13.17 27.67 -19.43
N ALA A 543 -14.34 27.57 -20.08
CA ALA A 543 -14.66 28.35 -21.28
C ALA A 543 -14.62 29.87 -21.01
N ALA A 544 -15.16 30.32 -19.87
CA ALA A 544 -15.12 31.73 -19.49
C ALA A 544 -13.69 32.23 -19.21
N ARG A 545 -12.81 31.40 -18.62
CA ARG A 545 -11.38 31.72 -18.47
C ARG A 545 -10.69 31.82 -19.82
N ALA A 546 -10.87 30.82 -20.69
CA ALA A 546 -10.27 30.83 -22.02
C ALA A 546 -10.69 32.06 -22.84
N LEU A 547 -11.96 32.47 -22.77
CA LEU A 547 -12.44 33.72 -23.38
C LEU A 547 -11.77 34.97 -22.80
N ARG A 548 -11.54 35.00 -21.48
CA ARG A 548 -10.83 36.10 -20.82
C ARG A 548 -9.36 36.15 -21.25
N ASP A 549 -8.68 35.02 -21.24
CA ASP A 549 -7.27 34.93 -21.64
C ASP A 549 -7.09 35.36 -23.10
N LEU A 550 -8.02 34.99 -23.99
CA LEU A 550 -8.05 35.46 -25.39
C LEU A 550 -8.33 36.96 -25.49
N ALA A 551 -9.24 37.50 -24.68
CA ALA A 551 -9.49 38.94 -24.63
C ALA A 551 -8.26 39.72 -24.15
N ASP A 552 -7.61 39.25 -23.09
CA ASP A 552 -6.39 39.86 -22.53
C ASP A 552 -5.25 39.86 -23.57
N GLN A 553 -5.07 38.74 -24.30
CA GLN A 553 -4.12 38.65 -25.41
C GLN A 553 -4.45 39.61 -26.56
N ALA A 554 -5.72 39.72 -26.94
CA ALA A 554 -6.17 40.62 -28.00
C ALA A 554 -6.04 42.11 -27.61
N THR A 555 -6.10 42.45 -26.33
CA THR A 555 -5.90 43.82 -25.84
C THR A 555 -4.43 44.18 -25.59
N ALA A 556 -3.56 43.18 -25.47
CA ALA A 556 -2.11 43.37 -25.28
C ALA A 556 -1.33 43.45 -26.61
N ALA A 557 -1.95 43.03 -27.72
CA ALA A 557 -1.47 43.18 -29.08
C ALA A 557 -1.99 44.47 -29.70
#